data_AF-A0AAN6EJW3-F1
#
_entry.id   AF-A0AAN6EJW3-F1
#
_cell.length_a   1.000
_cell.length_b   1.000
_cell.length_c   1.000
_cell.angle_alpha   90.00
_cell.angle_beta   90.00
_cell.angle_gamma   90.00
#
_symmetry.space_group_name_H-M   'P 1'
#
loop_
_entity.id
_entity.type
_entity.pdbx_description
1 polymer ?
#
loop_
_entity_poly.entity_id
_entity_poly.type
_entity_poly.pdbx_seq_one_letter_code
_entity_poly.pdbx_strand_id
1 'polypeptide(L)'
;MDAKSSDDVARSNDGASLTSEVVANRLEARFSANPEPQIFTYLGSRFLISVNPYEALESQSDAAAAIYAEDYRNTSEKRRGLAPHVFAVASNAYLHMRQTGLNQSLVFSGETGTGKSEAKRLAMRMLSFLRPHARRDTQMFDKIVEAEIVLEAFGNAKTTSHANASRVGTYTELQFDELGRIAGAKYSDYMLDRNRVTHVPDNERNYHVFHYLVNGVQSDERSKFGLSQSTHEYLSRPGTIQRLPGVDDAAQFQDLRMAMHSLGLRDKYQECIFQVLAGILELGNLQLEDQKDTTAAEAAYIKNVELLEHVALLLGIDAGNLQQAVTYHTRMIGRELCT
;
A
#
# COMPACT_ATOMS: atom_id res chain seq x y z
N MET A 1 17.57 29.21 -23.70
CA MET A 1 16.23 29.13 -23.07
C MET A 1 16.45 29.15 -21.57
N ASP A 2 15.83 30.09 -20.84
CA ASP A 2 15.97 30.14 -19.38
C ASP A 2 15.46 28.83 -18.77
N ALA A 3 16.34 28.08 -18.08
CA ALA A 3 16.00 26.82 -17.42
C ALA A 3 14.78 26.94 -16.48
N LYS A 4 14.55 28.14 -15.92
CA LYS A 4 13.39 28.43 -15.06
C LYS A 4 12.05 28.49 -15.79
N SER A 5 12.04 28.65 -17.12
CA SER A 5 10.80 28.68 -17.90
C SER A 5 10.28 27.28 -18.24
N SER A 6 11.14 26.25 -18.26
CA SER A 6 10.72 24.87 -18.53
C SER A 6 10.29 24.13 -17.26
N ASP A 7 10.67 24.63 -16.08
CA ASP A 7 10.35 24.07 -14.78
C ASP A 7 8.88 24.21 -14.36
N ASP A 8 8.13 25.13 -14.98
CA ASP A 8 6.71 25.34 -14.73
C ASP A 8 5.96 25.37 -16.06
N VAL A 9 5.13 24.35 -16.29
CA VAL A 9 4.35 24.24 -17.52
C VAL A 9 3.40 25.42 -17.68
N ALA A 10 2.92 26.02 -16.58
CA ALA A 10 2.03 27.19 -16.63
C ALA A 10 2.76 28.48 -17.02
N ARG A 11 4.09 28.52 -16.97
CA ARG A 11 4.89 29.66 -17.42
C ARG A 11 5.17 29.51 -18.92
N SER A 12 4.47 30.33 -19.70
CA SER A 12 4.70 30.48 -21.14
C SER A 12 5.44 31.80 -21.36
N ASN A 13 6.69 31.74 -21.81
CA ASN A 13 7.45 32.94 -22.19
C ASN A 13 6.96 33.54 -23.53
N ASP A 14 6.21 32.78 -24.34
CA ASP A 14 5.93 33.13 -25.75
C ASP A 14 4.49 33.56 -26.02
N GLY A 15 3.64 33.72 -24.99
CA GLY A 15 2.23 34.09 -25.18
C GLY A 15 1.38 33.06 -25.95
N ALA A 16 1.96 31.92 -26.31
CA ALA A 16 1.29 30.80 -26.96
C ALA A 16 0.27 30.15 -26.01
N SER A 17 -0.88 29.75 -26.56
CA SER A 17 -1.90 29.00 -25.83
C SER A 17 -1.34 27.66 -25.35
N LEU A 18 -1.67 27.29 -24.10
CA LEU A 18 -1.26 26.03 -23.51
C LEU A 18 -2.06 24.89 -24.16
N THR A 19 -1.51 24.23 -25.18
CA THR A 19 -2.12 23.05 -25.80
C THR A 19 -1.59 21.77 -25.16
N SER A 20 -2.35 20.66 -25.27
CA SER A 20 -1.93 19.35 -24.78
C SER A 20 -0.60 18.89 -25.39
N GLU A 21 -0.37 19.19 -26.67
CA GLU A 21 0.88 18.89 -27.39
C GLU A 21 2.08 19.64 -26.80
N VAL A 22 1.93 20.93 -26.50
CA VAL A 22 3.01 21.72 -25.88
C VAL A 22 3.36 21.20 -24.49
N VAL A 23 2.35 20.79 -23.71
CA VAL A 23 2.55 20.18 -22.39
C VAL A 23 3.30 18.85 -22.54
N ALA A 24 2.85 17.96 -23.43
CA ALA A 24 3.47 16.67 -23.66
C ALA A 24 4.94 16.81 -24.10
N ASN A 25 5.21 17.66 -25.10
CA ASN A 25 6.57 17.89 -25.60
C ASN A 25 7.51 18.46 -24.52
N ARG A 26 7.00 19.31 -23.62
CA ARG A 26 7.80 19.83 -22.50
C ARG A 26 8.13 18.73 -21.48
N LEU A 27 7.16 17.90 -21.12
CA LEU A 27 7.38 16.79 -20.20
C LEU A 27 8.36 15.77 -20.81
N GLU A 28 8.22 15.46 -22.10
CA GLU A 28 9.13 14.56 -22.83
C GLU A 28 10.56 15.12 -22.89
N ALA A 29 10.72 16.40 -23.20
CA ALA A 29 12.03 17.04 -23.24
C ALA A 29 12.72 17.05 -21.86
N ARG A 30 11.95 17.23 -20.78
CA ARG A 30 12.47 17.15 -19.39
C ARG A 30 12.82 15.73 -18.99
N PHE A 31 11.98 14.76 -19.35
CA PHE A 31 12.23 13.35 -19.09
C PHE A 31 13.45 12.84 -19.85
N SER A 32 13.67 13.33 -21.07
CA SER A 32 14.82 12.96 -21.91
C SER A 32 16.08 13.80 -21.65
N ALA A 33 16.09 14.62 -20.60
CA ALA A 33 17.23 15.46 -20.26
C ALA A 33 18.43 14.60 -19.83
N ASN A 34 19.64 15.07 -20.17
CA ASN A 34 20.91 14.46 -19.75
C ASN A 34 21.58 15.36 -18.71
N PRO A 35 22.28 14.81 -17.68
CA PRO A 35 22.64 13.40 -17.51
C PRO A 35 21.57 12.51 -16.85
N GLU A 36 20.56 13.09 -16.19
CA GLU A 36 19.45 12.35 -15.57
C GLU A 36 18.07 12.93 -15.97
N PRO A 37 17.03 12.08 -16.04
CA PRO A 37 15.64 12.51 -16.27
C PRO A 37 15.12 13.51 -15.23
N GLN A 38 14.51 14.61 -15.69
CA GLN A 38 13.82 15.57 -14.82
C GLN A 38 12.34 15.20 -14.68
N ILE A 39 12.05 14.31 -13.72
CA ILE A 39 10.72 13.72 -13.56
C ILE A 39 9.66 14.62 -12.92
N PHE A 40 10.09 15.71 -12.28
CA PHE A 40 9.21 16.65 -11.59
C PHE A 40 9.10 17.96 -12.37
N THR A 41 7.87 18.45 -12.53
CA THR A 41 7.59 19.72 -13.21
C THR A 41 6.44 20.44 -12.53
N TYR A 42 6.54 21.74 -12.26
CA TYR A 42 5.44 22.50 -11.71
C TYR A 42 4.31 22.71 -12.73
N LEU A 43 3.10 22.83 -12.20
CA LEU A 43 1.95 23.34 -12.93
C LEU A 43 1.33 24.46 -12.08
N GLY A 44 1.82 25.68 -12.30
CA GLY A 44 1.50 26.84 -11.48
C GLY A 44 2.00 26.69 -10.04
N SER A 45 1.33 27.36 -9.10
CA SER A 45 1.79 27.45 -7.70
C SER A 45 1.35 26.28 -6.81
N ARG A 46 0.42 25.44 -7.25
CA ARG A 46 -0.25 24.45 -6.39
C ARG A 46 -0.08 23.00 -6.84
N PHE A 47 0.33 22.75 -8.07
CA PHE A 47 0.40 21.41 -8.62
C PHE A 47 1.82 21.05 -9.04
N LEU A 48 2.16 19.78 -8.84
CA LEU A 48 3.41 19.19 -9.29
C LEU A 48 3.08 17.96 -10.12
N ILE A 49 3.58 17.94 -11.35
CA ILE A 49 3.53 16.78 -12.24
C ILE A 49 4.74 15.91 -11.93
N SER A 50 4.51 14.61 -11.76
CA SER A 50 5.52 13.59 -11.54
C SER A 50 5.36 12.51 -12.61
N VAL A 51 6.44 12.22 -13.33
CA VAL A 51 6.49 11.15 -14.34
C VAL A 51 7.34 10.00 -13.80
N ASN A 52 6.80 8.79 -13.72
CA ASN A 52 7.52 7.64 -13.14
C ASN A 52 8.68 7.21 -14.05
N PRO A 53 9.95 7.24 -13.59
CA PRO A 53 11.10 6.80 -14.39
C PRO A 53 11.26 5.27 -14.46
N TYR A 54 10.54 4.51 -13.63
CA TYR A 54 10.71 3.05 -13.47
C TYR A 54 12.11 2.60 -13.02
N GLU A 55 12.93 3.54 -12.58
CA GLU A 55 14.26 3.32 -12.00
C GLU A 55 14.51 4.29 -10.83
N ALA A 56 15.46 3.96 -9.96
CA ALA A 56 15.87 4.86 -8.90
C ALA A 56 16.77 5.96 -9.46
N LEU A 57 16.49 7.22 -9.14
CA LEU A 57 17.29 8.37 -9.57
C LEU A 57 18.04 9.01 -8.40
N GLU A 58 19.21 9.60 -8.63
CA GLU A 58 19.96 10.30 -7.58
C GLU A 58 19.17 11.47 -7.01
N SER A 59 18.33 12.11 -7.82
CA SER A 59 17.41 13.18 -7.41
C SER A 59 16.42 12.78 -6.31
N GLN A 60 16.18 11.48 -6.11
CA GLN A 60 15.27 10.94 -5.09
C GLN A 60 16.00 10.56 -3.78
N SER A 61 17.33 10.73 -3.72
CA SER A 61 18.15 10.31 -2.59
C SER A 61 18.01 11.20 -1.35
N ASP A 62 18.50 10.69 -0.22
CA ASP A 62 18.66 11.47 1.01
C ASP A 62 19.61 12.68 0.84
N ALA A 63 20.62 12.56 -0.02
CA ALA A 63 21.52 13.67 -0.34
C ALA A 63 20.75 14.80 -1.05
N ALA A 64 19.87 14.46 -1.98
CA ALA A 64 18.97 15.42 -2.60
C ALA A 64 18.03 16.04 -1.56
N ALA A 65 17.40 15.23 -0.69
CA ALA A 65 16.52 15.73 0.37
C ALA A 65 17.23 16.74 1.30
N ALA A 66 18.51 16.49 1.63
CA ALA A 66 19.32 17.39 2.44
C ALA A 66 19.50 18.77 1.78
N ILE A 67 19.74 18.82 0.46
CA ILE A 67 19.85 20.08 -0.30
C ILE A 67 18.56 20.90 -0.19
N TYR A 68 17.39 20.26 -0.39
CA TYR A 68 16.10 20.96 -0.23
C TYR A 68 15.84 21.39 1.23
N ALA A 69 16.36 20.64 2.21
CA ALA A 69 16.20 20.98 3.62
C ALA A 69 17.07 22.18 4.02
N GLU A 70 18.27 22.29 3.46
CA GLU A 70 19.12 23.47 3.60
C GLU A 70 18.47 24.69 2.95
N ASP A 71 17.93 24.54 1.75
CA ASP A 71 17.21 25.61 1.05
C ASP A 71 15.96 26.06 1.83
N TYR A 72 15.23 25.14 2.45
CA TYR A 72 14.12 25.47 3.36
C TYR A 72 14.57 26.33 4.55
N ARG A 73 15.75 26.08 5.11
CA ARG A 73 16.32 26.85 6.24
C ARG A 73 16.94 28.17 5.81
N ASN A 74 17.18 28.36 4.52
CA ASN A 74 17.84 29.53 3.98
C ASN A 74 16.91 30.74 3.95
N THR A 75 17.20 31.71 4.81
CA THR A 75 16.47 32.99 4.92
C THR A 75 17.11 34.12 4.11
N SER A 76 18.12 33.84 3.28
CA SER A 76 18.81 34.85 2.48
C SER A 76 17.92 35.42 1.37
N GLU A 77 17.97 36.75 1.18
CA GLU A 77 17.30 37.45 0.07
C GLU A 77 17.82 37.01 -1.31
N LYS A 78 19.01 36.39 -1.39
CA LYS A 78 19.63 35.90 -2.64
C LYS A 78 19.34 34.42 -2.92
N ARG A 79 18.26 33.87 -2.35
CA ARG A 79 17.89 32.45 -2.53
C ARG A 79 17.74 32.12 -4.01
N ARG A 80 18.56 31.18 -4.49
CA ARG A 80 18.38 30.60 -5.83
C ARG A 80 17.30 29.53 -5.68
N GLY A 81 16.14 29.74 -6.32
CA GLY A 81 15.10 28.72 -6.34
C GLY A 81 15.62 27.41 -6.94
N LEU A 82 15.41 26.32 -6.21
CA LEU A 82 15.73 24.96 -6.66
C LEU A 82 14.74 24.49 -7.73
N ALA A 83 15.12 23.40 -8.41
CA ALA A 83 14.29 22.76 -9.42
C ALA A 83 12.95 22.26 -8.81
N PRO A 84 11.93 22.00 -9.65
CA PRO A 84 10.68 21.39 -9.19
C PRO A 84 10.95 20.04 -8.53
N HIS A 85 10.39 19.84 -7.34
CA HIS A 85 10.55 18.58 -6.62
C HIS A 85 9.44 18.38 -5.58
N VAL A 86 9.09 17.12 -5.32
CA VAL A 86 8.15 16.78 -4.24
C VAL A 86 8.64 17.24 -2.88
N PHE A 87 9.97 17.26 -2.69
CA PHE A 87 10.61 17.79 -1.49
C PHE A 87 10.31 19.27 -1.25
N ALA A 88 10.34 20.09 -2.30
CA ALA A 88 9.99 21.51 -2.21
C ALA A 88 8.51 21.69 -1.83
N VAL A 89 7.61 20.91 -2.44
CA VAL A 89 6.17 20.93 -2.13
C VAL A 89 5.91 20.55 -0.68
N ALA A 90 6.51 19.45 -0.20
CA ALA A 90 6.38 19.00 1.19
C ALA A 90 6.93 20.05 2.18
N SER A 91 8.06 20.67 1.86
CA SER A 91 8.67 21.72 2.68
C SER A 91 7.81 22.97 2.77
N ASN A 92 7.20 23.38 1.67
CA ASN A 92 6.30 24.53 1.63
C ASN A 92 5.00 24.26 2.41
N ALA A 93 4.44 23.05 2.29
CA ALA A 93 3.28 22.64 3.09
C ALA A 93 3.63 22.67 4.60
N TYR A 94 4.76 22.08 4.99
CA TYR A 94 5.22 22.13 6.38
C TYR A 94 5.46 23.57 6.87
N LEU A 95 6.07 24.44 6.05
CA LEU A 95 6.23 25.85 6.39
C LEU A 95 4.89 26.53 6.66
N HIS A 96 3.92 26.33 5.78
CA HIS A 96 2.60 26.95 5.90
C HIS A 96 1.85 26.47 7.14
N MET A 97 1.90 25.17 7.43
CA MET A 97 1.40 24.59 8.68
C MET A 97 2.01 25.26 9.91
N ARG A 98 3.35 25.44 9.92
CA ARG A 98 4.08 26.04 11.04
C ARG A 98 3.78 27.52 11.24
N GLN A 99 3.56 28.26 10.15
CA GLN A 99 3.28 29.69 10.20
C GLN A 99 1.83 30.01 10.55
N THR A 100 0.88 29.21 10.07
CA THR A 100 -0.56 29.49 10.21
C THR A 100 -1.24 28.69 11.31
N GLY A 101 -0.64 27.58 11.75
CA GLY A 101 -1.29 26.61 12.63
C GLY A 101 -2.41 25.80 11.95
N LEU A 102 -2.57 25.92 10.63
CA LEU A 102 -3.61 25.20 9.88
C LEU A 102 -3.09 23.87 9.35
N ASN A 103 -3.93 22.83 9.41
CA ASN A 103 -3.64 21.52 8.83
C ASN A 103 -3.48 21.61 7.30
N GLN A 104 -2.57 20.80 6.75
CA GLN A 104 -2.25 20.78 5.32
C GLN A 104 -2.58 19.40 4.73
N SER A 105 -2.86 19.36 3.43
CA SER A 105 -3.09 18.13 2.70
C SER A 105 -2.22 18.05 1.45
N LEU A 106 -1.60 16.89 1.25
CA LEU A 106 -0.91 16.52 0.02
C LEU A 106 -1.72 15.39 -0.63
N VAL A 107 -2.23 15.63 -1.83
CA VAL A 107 -3.06 14.67 -2.57
C VAL A 107 -2.27 14.12 -3.75
N PHE A 108 -2.09 12.79 -3.77
CA PHE A 108 -1.38 12.08 -4.82
C PHE A 108 -2.40 11.42 -5.75
N SER A 109 -2.51 11.92 -6.98
CA SER A 109 -3.51 11.49 -7.96
C SER A 109 -2.85 10.90 -9.20
N GLY A 110 -3.48 9.88 -9.78
CA GLY A 110 -2.97 9.18 -10.97
C GLY A 110 -3.41 7.73 -11.02
N GLU A 111 -3.21 7.09 -12.18
CA GLU A 111 -3.52 5.68 -12.38
C GLU A 111 -2.60 4.73 -11.60
N THR A 112 -2.96 3.46 -11.53
CA THR A 112 -2.15 2.45 -10.82
C THR A 112 -0.78 2.32 -11.48
N GLY A 113 0.31 2.35 -10.69
CA GLY A 113 1.68 2.22 -11.20
C GLY A 113 2.37 3.53 -11.62
N THR A 114 1.71 4.68 -11.52
CA THR A 114 2.31 5.98 -11.91
C THR A 114 3.26 6.60 -10.85
N GLY A 115 3.65 5.85 -9.81
CA GLY A 115 4.58 6.34 -8.78
C GLY A 115 3.96 7.14 -7.62
N LYS A 116 2.64 7.06 -7.41
CA LYS A 116 1.96 7.77 -6.30
C LYS A 116 2.53 7.43 -4.92
N SER A 117 2.71 6.13 -4.65
CA SER A 117 3.23 5.64 -3.37
C SER A 117 4.66 6.11 -3.13
N GLU A 118 5.51 6.07 -4.17
CA GLU A 118 6.88 6.60 -4.10
C GLU A 118 6.91 8.11 -3.88
N ALA A 119 6.07 8.89 -4.57
CA ALA A 119 5.96 10.32 -4.34
C ALA A 119 5.52 10.65 -2.90
N LYS A 120 4.57 9.88 -2.35
CA LYS A 120 4.17 9.97 -0.94
C LYS A 120 5.35 9.65 0.00
N ARG A 121 6.08 8.56 -0.26
CA ARG A 121 7.26 8.14 0.51
C ARG A 121 8.34 9.23 0.52
N LEU A 122 8.63 9.82 -0.64
CA LEU A 122 9.56 10.95 -0.78
C LEU A 122 9.08 12.19 -0.02
N ALA A 123 7.80 12.52 -0.09
CA ALA A 123 7.23 13.64 0.68
C ALA A 123 7.40 13.43 2.20
N MET A 124 7.07 12.24 2.71
CA MET A 124 7.24 11.92 4.13
C MET A 124 8.71 11.89 4.54
N ARG A 125 9.58 11.33 3.68
CA ARG A 125 11.03 11.36 3.89
C ARG A 125 11.52 12.79 4.04
N MET A 126 11.11 13.69 3.15
CA MET A 126 11.46 15.10 3.26
C MET A 126 11.04 15.73 4.59
N LEU A 127 9.81 15.47 5.03
CA LEU A 127 9.30 16.00 6.31
C LEU A 127 10.17 15.56 7.50
N SER A 128 10.77 14.36 7.43
CA SER A 128 11.73 13.90 8.45
C SER A 128 13.04 14.69 8.46
N PHE A 129 13.48 15.25 7.31
CA PHE A 129 14.71 16.05 7.20
C PHE A 129 14.54 17.50 7.66
N LEU A 130 13.31 18.03 7.70
CA LEU A 130 13.07 19.45 8.01
C LEU A 130 13.44 19.82 9.45
N ARG A 131 13.57 18.85 10.36
CA ARG A 131 13.96 19.10 11.74
C ARG A 131 15.21 18.34 12.18
N PRO A 132 16.16 19.02 12.87
CA PRO A 132 17.38 18.38 13.34
C PRO A 132 17.11 17.26 14.36
N HIS A 133 17.90 16.20 14.22
CA HIS A 133 17.74 14.87 14.81
C HIS A 133 17.79 14.82 16.35
N ALA A 134 16.63 14.86 17.00
CA ALA A 134 16.50 14.16 18.27
C ALA A 134 16.30 12.66 18.00
N ARG A 135 17.02 11.78 18.71
CA ARG A 135 16.91 10.31 18.57
C ARG A 135 15.46 9.80 18.60
N ARG A 136 14.60 10.47 19.38
CA ARG A 136 13.17 10.16 19.50
C ARG A 136 12.40 10.41 18.20
N ASP A 137 12.75 11.46 17.45
CA ASP A 137 12.04 11.84 16.22
C ASP A 137 12.36 10.84 15.12
N THR A 138 13.61 10.37 15.03
CA THR A 138 14.02 9.28 14.13
C THR A 138 13.24 8.00 14.44
N GLN A 139 13.17 7.59 15.71
CA GLN A 139 12.43 6.39 16.11
C GLN A 139 10.94 6.45 15.76
N MET A 140 10.32 7.63 15.86
CA MET A 140 8.92 7.79 15.47
C MET A 140 8.76 7.68 13.96
N PHE A 141 9.64 8.31 13.19
CA PHE A 141 9.62 8.21 11.73
C PHE A 141 9.84 6.77 11.25
N ASP A 142 10.79 6.04 11.85
CA ASP A 142 11.05 4.64 11.51
C ASP A 142 9.77 3.81 11.70
N LYS A 143 9.04 3.99 12.82
CA LYS A 143 7.75 3.31 13.02
C LYS A 143 6.70 3.64 11.96
N ILE A 144 6.69 4.87 11.45
CA ILE A 144 5.76 5.26 10.38
C ILE A 144 6.11 4.52 9.09
N VAL A 145 7.40 4.37 8.78
CA VAL A 145 7.88 3.59 7.62
C VAL A 145 7.56 2.10 7.79
N GLU A 146 7.81 1.53 8.97
CA GLU A 146 7.50 0.13 9.28
C GLU A 146 6.00 -0.15 9.19
N ALA A 147 5.15 0.79 9.59
CA ALA A 147 3.70 0.67 9.41
C ALA A 147 3.29 0.63 7.94
N GLU A 148 4.00 1.33 7.04
CA GLU A 148 3.73 1.24 5.60
C GLU A 148 4.10 -0.14 5.05
N ILE A 149 5.19 -0.77 5.50
CA ILE A 149 5.55 -2.15 5.11
C ILE A 149 4.41 -3.11 5.45
N VAL A 150 3.85 -3.01 6.66
CA VAL A 150 2.72 -3.84 7.07
C VAL A 150 1.49 -3.55 6.19
N LEU A 151 1.13 -2.29 6.00
CA LEU A 151 -0.04 -1.92 5.20
C LEU A 151 0.09 -2.33 3.73
N GLU A 152 1.28 -2.25 3.15
CA GLU A 152 1.55 -2.70 1.79
C GLU A 152 1.42 -4.21 1.64
N ALA A 153 1.91 -4.99 2.60
CA ALA A 153 1.75 -6.45 2.57
C ALA A 153 0.26 -6.86 2.50
N PHE A 154 -0.61 -6.18 3.24
CA PHE A 154 -2.04 -6.47 3.31
C PHE A 154 -2.87 -5.77 2.21
N GLY A 155 -2.40 -4.64 1.70
CA GLY A 155 -3.15 -3.75 0.82
C GLY A 155 -2.70 -3.77 -0.63
N ASN A 156 -1.52 -4.31 -0.93
CA ASN A 156 -0.98 -4.35 -2.28
C ASN A 156 -1.02 -5.77 -2.88
N ALA A 157 -1.08 -5.81 -4.20
CA ALA A 157 -1.03 -7.03 -4.98
C ALA A 157 -0.33 -6.77 -6.32
N LYS A 158 0.07 -7.85 -7.00
CA LYS A 158 0.50 -7.76 -8.39
C LYS A 158 -0.70 -7.68 -9.32
N THR A 159 -0.74 -6.65 -10.17
CA THR A 159 -1.73 -6.48 -11.25
C THR A 159 -1.10 -6.71 -12.62
N THR A 160 -1.90 -6.57 -13.69
CA THR A 160 -1.37 -6.50 -15.06
C THR A 160 -0.50 -5.26 -15.30
N SER A 161 -0.80 -4.16 -14.60
CA SER A 161 -0.11 -2.88 -14.76
C SER A 161 1.13 -2.69 -13.88
N HIS A 162 1.19 -3.32 -12.69
CA HIS A 162 2.32 -3.12 -11.76
C HIS A 162 2.50 -4.31 -10.82
N ALA A 163 3.75 -4.59 -10.41
CA ALA A 163 4.08 -5.70 -9.50
C ALA A 163 3.65 -5.44 -8.05
N ASN A 164 3.62 -4.18 -7.62
CA ASN A 164 3.24 -3.75 -6.27
C ASN A 164 2.18 -2.64 -6.36
N ALA A 165 0.94 -2.98 -6.71
CA ALA A 165 -0.15 -2.03 -6.87
C ALA A 165 -1.03 -1.99 -5.62
N SER A 166 -1.26 -0.79 -5.08
CA SER A 166 -2.22 -0.60 -3.98
C SER A 166 -3.65 -0.85 -4.42
N ARG A 167 -4.34 -1.73 -3.68
CA ARG A 167 -5.75 -2.12 -3.88
C ARG A 167 -6.66 -1.63 -2.75
N VAL A 168 -6.16 -0.67 -2.00
CA VAL A 168 -6.83 0.02 -0.91
C VAL A 168 -6.47 1.51 -0.97
N GLY A 169 -7.46 2.38 -0.81
CA GLY A 169 -7.23 3.80 -0.63
C GLY A 169 -6.73 4.05 0.78
N THR A 170 -5.68 4.84 0.94
CA THR A 170 -5.12 5.16 2.26
C THR A 170 -5.05 6.67 2.47
N TYR A 171 -5.56 7.11 3.62
CA TYR A 171 -5.34 8.44 4.16
C TYR A 171 -4.38 8.32 5.34
N THR A 172 -3.23 9.00 5.25
CA THR A 172 -2.25 9.06 6.32
C THR A 172 -2.24 10.47 6.90
N GLU A 173 -2.67 10.60 8.14
CA GLU A 173 -2.59 11.83 8.92
C GLU A 173 -1.28 11.82 9.69
N LEU A 174 -0.31 12.60 9.24
CA LEU A 174 0.95 12.82 9.96
C LEU A 174 0.77 13.96 10.96
N GLN A 175 0.98 13.67 12.23
CA GLN A 175 0.71 14.59 13.32
C GLN A 175 1.99 15.25 13.81
N PHE A 176 1.93 16.55 14.06
CA PHE A 176 3.06 17.33 14.57
C PHE A 176 2.71 17.99 15.90
N ASP A 177 3.68 18.08 16.81
CA ASP A 177 3.51 18.84 18.04
C ASP A 177 3.67 20.36 17.82
N GLU A 178 3.41 21.16 18.86
CA GLU A 178 3.56 22.62 18.81
C GLU A 178 5.00 23.05 18.47
N LEU A 179 5.98 22.22 18.83
CA LEU A 179 7.36 22.44 18.46
C LEU A 179 7.61 22.08 17.01
N GLY A 180 6.77 21.31 16.32
CA GLY A 180 6.86 20.94 14.91
C GLY A 180 7.56 19.60 14.67
N ARG A 181 7.71 18.79 15.72
CA ARG A 181 8.25 17.42 15.63
C ARG A 181 7.13 16.47 15.27
N ILE A 182 7.48 15.36 14.61
CA ILE A 182 6.53 14.29 14.31
C ILE A 182 6.09 13.66 15.64
N ALA A 183 4.81 13.83 15.97
CA ALA A 183 4.19 13.28 17.18
C ALA A 183 3.68 11.85 16.95
N GLY A 184 3.26 11.53 15.73
CA GLY A 184 2.73 10.22 15.35
C GLY A 184 2.09 10.25 13.98
N ALA A 185 1.49 9.12 13.59
CA ALA A 185 0.69 9.00 12.39
C ALA A 185 -0.59 8.21 12.66
N LYS A 186 -1.67 8.59 11.98
CA LYS A 186 -2.92 7.83 11.94
C LYS A 186 -3.18 7.40 10.50
N TYR A 187 -3.52 6.13 10.33
CA TYR A 187 -3.87 5.55 9.04
C TYR A 187 -5.37 5.31 9.00
N SER A 188 -5.99 5.60 7.87
CA SER A 188 -7.39 5.29 7.60
C SER A 188 -7.49 4.69 6.21
N ASP A 189 -8.00 3.47 6.14
CA ASP A 189 -8.23 2.74 4.91
C ASP A 189 -9.63 3.01 4.35
N TYR A 190 -9.74 2.95 3.02
CA TYR A 190 -11.00 3.09 2.31
C TYR A 190 -11.02 2.12 1.13
N MET A 191 -12.17 1.48 0.92
CA MET A 191 -12.46 0.69 -0.29
C MET A 191 -11.41 -0.40 -0.59
N LEU A 192 -11.02 -1.20 0.41
CA LEU A 192 -10.26 -2.43 0.17
C LEU A 192 -11.00 -3.29 -0.87
N ASP A 193 -10.30 -3.73 -1.91
CA ASP A 193 -10.81 -4.67 -2.91
C ASP A 193 -10.98 -6.07 -2.31
N ARG A 194 -12.07 -6.26 -1.55
CA ARG A 194 -12.37 -7.51 -0.83
C ARG A 194 -12.60 -8.69 -1.76
N ASN A 195 -13.11 -8.42 -2.97
CA ASN A 195 -13.39 -9.47 -3.97
C ASN A 195 -12.11 -10.17 -4.42
N ARG A 196 -10.97 -9.46 -4.46
CA ARG A 196 -9.67 -10.04 -4.81
C ARG A 196 -9.27 -11.22 -3.93
N VAL A 197 -9.69 -11.25 -2.66
CA VAL A 197 -9.36 -12.34 -1.73
C VAL A 197 -9.87 -13.67 -2.29
N THR A 198 -11.09 -13.69 -2.82
CA THR A 198 -11.74 -14.92 -3.32
C THR A 198 -11.70 -15.05 -4.84
N HIS A 199 -11.50 -13.95 -5.57
CA HIS A 199 -11.51 -13.88 -7.03
C HIS A 199 -10.37 -12.99 -7.53
N VAL A 200 -9.23 -13.61 -7.81
CA VAL A 200 -8.08 -12.92 -8.42
C VAL A 200 -8.27 -12.86 -9.93
N PRO A 201 -8.13 -11.69 -10.57
CA PRO A 201 -8.18 -11.58 -12.03
C PRO A 201 -7.05 -12.37 -12.73
N ASP A 202 -7.28 -12.72 -13.99
CA ASP A 202 -6.29 -13.42 -14.81
C ASP A 202 -4.99 -12.61 -14.93
N ASN A 203 -3.87 -13.33 -14.90
CA ASN A 203 -2.52 -12.80 -14.88
C ASN A 203 -2.24 -11.89 -13.68
N GLU A 204 -3.01 -11.96 -12.60
CA GLU A 204 -2.75 -11.20 -11.37
C GLU A 204 -2.46 -12.10 -10.18
N ARG A 205 -2.07 -11.47 -9.06
CA ARG A 205 -1.84 -12.12 -7.77
C ARG A 205 -2.88 -11.67 -6.76
N ASN A 206 -3.16 -12.53 -5.77
CA ASN A 206 -3.82 -12.11 -4.54
C ASN A 206 -2.94 -11.12 -3.74
N TYR A 207 -3.43 -10.63 -2.60
CA TYR A 207 -2.64 -9.77 -1.71
C TYR A 207 -1.33 -10.45 -1.27
N HIS A 208 -0.26 -9.66 -1.20
CA HIS A 208 1.08 -10.19 -0.94
C HIS A 208 1.16 -10.98 0.37
N VAL A 209 0.47 -10.55 1.42
CA VAL A 209 0.48 -11.19 2.73
C VAL A 209 0.13 -12.67 2.69
N PHE A 210 -0.79 -13.10 1.82
CA PHE A 210 -1.14 -14.52 1.70
C PHE A 210 0.01 -15.35 1.14
N HIS A 211 0.77 -14.79 0.21
CA HIS A 211 1.90 -15.47 -0.37
C HIS A 211 3.12 -15.43 0.54
N TYR A 212 3.35 -14.31 1.22
CA TYR A 212 4.38 -14.19 2.27
C TYR A 212 4.13 -15.25 3.35
N LEU A 213 2.88 -15.41 3.78
CA LEU A 213 2.51 -16.43 4.75
C LEU A 213 2.80 -17.84 4.22
N VAL A 214 2.23 -18.24 3.09
CA VAL A 214 2.35 -19.62 2.58
C VAL A 214 3.79 -20.00 2.26
N ASN A 215 4.58 -19.07 1.73
CA ASN A 215 5.97 -19.32 1.31
C ASN A 215 7.00 -19.03 2.41
N GLY A 216 6.65 -18.29 3.46
CA GLY A 216 7.58 -17.83 4.50
C GLY A 216 7.48 -18.54 5.85
N VAL A 217 6.38 -19.25 6.14
CA VAL A 217 6.25 -20.02 7.40
C VAL A 217 7.21 -21.20 7.46
N GLN A 218 7.74 -21.47 8.67
CA GLN A 218 8.58 -22.64 8.93
C GLN A 218 7.74 -23.93 9.02
N SER A 219 8.39 -25.09 9.03
CA SER A 219 7.70 -26.39 8.98
C SER A 219 6.77 -26.65 10.16
N ASP A 220 7.13 -26.17 11.35
CA ASP A 220 6.32 -26.25 12.58
C ASP A 220 5.08 -25.35 12.52
N GLU A 221 5.25 -24.09 12.11
CA GLU A 221 4.15 -23.14 11.89
C GLU A 221 3.23 -23.59 10.76
N ARG A 222 3.78 -24.22 9.71
CA ARG A 222 3.00 -24.72 8.57
C ARG A 222 1.98 -25.78 8.97
N SER A 223 2.35 -26.73 9.83
CA SER A 223 1.40 -27.71 10.37
C SER A 223 0.37 -27.07 11.27
N LYS A 224 0.79 -26.11 12.11
CA LYS A 224 -0.09 -25.38 13.02
C LYS A 224 -1.16 -24.56 12.30
N PHE A 225 -0.81 -23.93 11.17
CA PHE A 225 -1.72 -23.12 10.37
C PHE A 225 -2.49 -23.93 9.31
N GLY A 226 -2.33 -25.25 9.24
CA GLY A 226 -3.01 -26.07 8.24
C GLY A 226 -2.48 -25.91 6.81
N LEU A 227 -1.42 -25.12 6.60
CA LEU A 227 -0.84 -24.77 5.29
C LEU A 227 0.03 -25.90 4.72
N SER A 228 -0.28 -27.15 5.05
CA SER A 228 0.46 -28.34 4.61
C SER A 228 0.12 -28.71 3.16
N GLN A 229 -1.02 -28.25 2.65
CA GLN A 229 -1.38 -28.42 1.25
C GLN A 229 -0.48 -27.58 0.35
N SER A 230 -0.13 -28.10 -0.82
CA SER A 230 0.70 -27.38 -1.79
C SER A 230 -0.07 -26.31 -2.55
N THR A 231 -1.40 -26.34 -2.53
CA THR A 231 -2.28 -25.50 -3.34
C THR A 231 -3.45 -25.03 -2.49
N HIS A 232 -3.75 -23.73 -2.56
CA HIS A 232 -4.94 -23.15 -1.95
C HIS A 232 -5.79 -22.53 -3.05
N GLU A 233 -7.09 -22.81 -3.06
CA GLU A 233 -8.02 -22.35 -4.10
C GLU A 233 -7.88 -20.83 -4.34
N TYR A 234 -7.84 -20.02 -3.28
CA TYR A 234 -7.73 -18.55 -3.40
C TYR A 234 -6.37 -18.03 -3.89
N LEU A 235 -5.35 -18.88 -4.03
CA LEU A 235 -4.02 -18.52 -4.54
C LEU A 235 -3.65 -19.24 -5.83
N SER A 236 -4.32 -20.34 -6.16
CA SER A 236 -3.88 -21.30 -7.18
C SER A 236 -4.86 -21.49 -8.33
N ARG A 237 -5.86 -20.61 -8.50
CA ARG A 237 -6.77 -20.67 -9.65
C ARG A 237 -6.03 -20.60 -10.98
N PRO A 238 -6.50 -21.33 -12.02
CA PRO A 238 -5.95 -21.21 -13.36
C PRO A 238 -5.88 -19.75 -13.81
N GLY A 239 -4.76 -19.36 -14.43
CA GLY A 239 -4.54 -17.98 -14.90
C GLY A 239 -3.95 -17.03 -13.85
N THR A 240 -3.94 -17.38 -12.56
CA THR A 240 -3.34 -16.54 -11.52
C THR A 240 -1.82 -16.73 -11.40
N ILE A 241 -1.14 -15.70 -10.88
CA ILE A 241 0.31 -15.71 -10.66
C ILE A 241 0.61 -16.05 -9.21
N GLN A 242 1.38 -17.13 -9.00
CA GLN A 242 1.78 -17.58 -7.67
C GLN A 242 3.14 -17.03 -7.25
N ARG A 243 4.08 -16.90 -8.19
CA ARG A 243 5.44 -16.43 -7.93
C ARG A 243 5.79 -15.24 -8.82
N LEU A 244 6.44 -14.24 -8.24
CA LEU A 244 6.91 -13.07 -8.95
C LEU A 244 8.41 -13.23 -9.25
N PRO A 245 8.87 -13.01 -10.50
CA PRO A 245 10.29 -13.04 -10.82
C PRO A 245 11.07 -12.03 -9.97
N GLY A 246 12.15 -12.49 -9.33
CA GLY A 246 13.02 -11.64 -8.52
C GLY A 246 12.49 -11.26 -7.13
N VAL A 247 11.33 -11.76 -6.72
CA VAL A 247 10.78 -11.54 -5.37
C VAL A 247 10.87 -12.83 -4.56
N ASP A 248 11.51 -12.73 -3.39
CA ASP A 248 11.54 -13.79 -2.39
C ASP A 248 10.46 -13.54 -1.33
N ASP A 249 9.33 -14.23 -1.44
CA ASP A 249 8.22 -14.09 -0.49
C ASP A 249 8.60 -14.49 0.95
N ALA A 250 9.55 -15.40 1.14
CA ALA A 250 9.98 -15.81 2.47
C ALA A 250 10.80 -14.71 3.15
N ALA A 251 11.69 -14.06 2.38
CA ALA A 251 12.39 -12.87 2.86
C ALA A 251 11.41 -11.73 3.19
N GLN A 252 10.44 -11.47 2.32
CA GLN A 252 9.40 -10.46 2.56
C GLN A 252 8.53 -10.78 3.78
N PHE A 253 8.26 -12.05 4.06
CA PHE A 253 7.58 -12.47 5.28
C PHE A 253 8.40 -12.16 6.53
N GLN A 254 9.71 -12.38 6.48
CA GLN A 254 10.59 -12.04 7.59
C GLN A 254 10.62 -10.52 7.83
N ASP A 255 10.70 -9.72 6.77
CA ASP A 255 10.62 -8.26 6.86
C ASP A 255 9.28 -7.80 7.46
N LEU A 256 8.17 -8.41 7.04
CA LEU A 256 6.85 -8.17 7.62
C LEU A 256 6.80 -8.47 9.12
N ARG A 257 7.37 -9.60 9.57
CA ARG A 257 7.42 -9.96 11.01
C ARG A 257 8.25 -8.98 11.81
N MET A 258 9.38 -8.53 11.26
CA MET A 258 10.24 -7.52 11.91
C MET A 258 9.52 -6.17 12.02
N ALA A 259 8.84 -5.74 10.96
CA ALA A 259 8.01 -4.53 10.95
C ALA A 259 6.88 -4.61 11.98
N MET A 260 6.13 -5.70 11.99
CA MET A 260 5.08 -5.93 13.00
C MET A 260 5.65 -5.89 14.43
N HIS A 261 6.79 -6.54 14.67
CA HIS A 261 7.43 -6.55 15.98
C HIS A 261 7.87 -5.15 16.44
N SER A 262 8.45 -4.34 15.54
CA SER A 262 8.89 -2.96 15.85
C SER A 262 7.72 -2.02 16.20
N LEU A 263 6.53 -2.30 15.64
CA LEU A 263 5.27 -1.62 15.94
C LEU A 263 4.60 -2.10 17.24
N GLY A 264 5.15 -3.12 17.89
CA GLY A 264 4.63 -3.68 19.14
C GLY A 264 3.66 -4.86 18.96
N LEU A 265 3.43 -5.32 17.72
CA LEU A 265 2.72 -6.57 17.44
C LEU A 265 3.70 -7.73 17.71
N ARG A 266 3.80 -8.15 18.96
CA ARG A 266 4.64 -9.28 19.39
C ARG A 266 4.11 -10.60 18.84
N ASP A 267 4.93 -11.65 18.94
CA ASP A 267 4.69 -12.98 18.36
C ASP A 267 3.27 -13.51 18.56
N LYS A 268 2.71 -13.39 19.77
CA LYS A 268 1.32 -13.83 20.05
C LYS A 268 0.28 -13.13 19.18
N TYR A 269 0.42 -11.81 18.95
CA TYR A 269 -0.50 -11.07 18.08
C TYR A 269 -0.29 -11.43 16.62
N GLN A 270 0.97 -11.56 16.19
CA GLN A 270 1.29 -11.98 14.82
C GLN A 270 0.72 -13.36 14.51
N GLU A 271 0.87 -14.29 15.45
CA GLU A 271 0.31 -15.64 15.36
C GLU A 271 -1.20 -15.61 15.16
N CYS A 272 -1.95 -14.82 15.96
CA CYS A 272 -3.38 -14.68 15.77
C CYS A 272 -3.75 -14.09 14.39
N ILE A 273 -3.00 -13.09 13.92
CA ILE A 273 -3.22 -12.49 12.59
C ILE A 273 -2.99 -13.53 11.50
N PHE A 274 -1.88 -14.26 11.55
CA PHE A 274 -1.54 -15.29 10.55
C PHE A 274 -2.48 -16.50 10.61
N GLN A 275 -2.95 -16.88 11.80
CA GLN A 275 -3.96 -17.91 11.99
C GLN A 275 -5.28 -17.54 11.30
N VAL A 276 -5.72 -16.28 11.41
CA VAL A 276 -6.92 -15.80 10.69
C VAL A 276 -6.69 -15.82 9.18
N LEU A 277 -5.52 -15.39 8.69
CA LEU A 277 -5.21 -15.44 7.26
C LEU A 277 -5.18 -16.87 6.71
N ALA A 278 -4.62 -17.81 7.48
CA ALA A 278 -4.63 -19.22 7.13
C ALA A 278 -6.06 -19.78 7.10
N GLY A 279 -6.89 -19.42 8.09
CA GLY A 279 -8.32 -19.77 8.10
C GLY A 279 -9.06 -19.24 6.87
N ILE A 280 -8.76 -18.03 6.40
CA ILE A 280 -9.32 -17.46 5.16
C ILE A 280 -8.91 -18.29 3.94
N LEU A 281 -7.66 -18.74 3.85
CA LEU A 281 -7.19 -19.57 2.74
C LEU A 281 -7.85 -20.95 2.75
N GLU A 282 -7.92 -21.60 3.91
CA GLU A 282 -8.53 -22.92 4.06
C GLU A 282 -10.05 -22.90 3.85
N LEU A 283 -10.74 -21.79 4.17
CA LEU A 283 -12.15 -21.59 3.80
C LEU A 283 -12.38 -21.74 2.28
N GLY A 284 -11.42 -21.28 1.46
CA GLY A 284 -11.51 -21.42 0.01
C GLY A 284 -11.44 -22.85 -0.50
N ASN A 285 -10.91 -23.77 0.31
CA ASN A 285 -10.75 -25.18 -0.04
C ASN A 285 -11.98 -26.04 0.37
N LEU A 286 -13.01 -25.46 0.99
CA LEU A 286 -14.24 -26.17 1.32
C LEU A 286 -14.99 -26.60 0.06
N GLN A 287 -15.40 -27.87 0.01
CA GLN A 287 -16.11 -28.45 -1.13
C GLN A 287 -17.58 -28.67 -0.75
N LEU A 288 -18.46 -27.98 -1.48
CA LEU A 288 -19.91 -28.11 -1.35
C LEU A 288 -20.44 -29.07 -2.42
N GLU A 289 -21.33 -29.96 -2.03
CA GLU A 289 -22.01 -30.89 -2.95
C GLU A 289 -23.54 -30.85 -2.72
N ASP A 290 -24.29 -31.11 -3.80
CA ASP A 290 -25.74 -31.32 -3.73
C ASP A 290 -26.05 -32.74 -3.26
N GLN A 291 -27.06 -32.90 -2.40
CA GLN A 291 -27.48 -34.21 -1.93
C GLN A 291 -28.23 -34.97 -3.04
N LYS A 292 -27.64 -36.08 -3.52
CA LYS A 292 -28.11 -36.77 -4.73
C LYS A 292 -29.32 -37.70 -4.55
N ASP A 293 -29.72 -38.03 -3.31
CA ASP A 293 -30.56 -39.22 -3.06
C ASP A 293 -31.92 -38.99 -2.36
N THR A 294 -32.44 -37.76 -2.33
CA THR A 294 -33.81 -37.53 -1.82
C THR A 294 -34.54 -36.49 -2.64
N THR A 295 -35.78 -36.78 -3.02
CA THR A 295 -36.77 -35.84 -3.59
C THR A 295 -37.14 -34.66 -2.67
N ALA A 296 -36.37 -34.44 -1.60
CA ALA A 296 -36.64 -33.52 -0.50
C ALA A 296 -35.40 -32.76 0.03
N ALA A 297 -34.24 -32.80 -0.63
CA ALA A 297 -33.06 -32.06 -0.14
C ALA A 297 -32.86 -30.75 -0.91
N GLU A 298 -33.18 -29.62 -0.27
CA GLU A 298 -33.00 -28.26 -0.82
C GLU A 298 -31.67 -27.58 -0.42
N ALA A 299 -30.82 -28.24 0.40
CA ALA A 299 -29.59 -27.65 0.94
C ALA A 299 -28.31 -28.38 0.51
N ALA A 300 -27.26 -27.61 0.22
CA ALA A 300 -25.92 -28.15 -0.03
C ALA A 300 -25.30 -28.69 1.27
N TYR A 301 -24.37 -29.65 1.16
CA TYR A 301 -23.59 -30.16 2.27
C TYR A 301 -22.09 -30.03 2.01
N ILE A 302 -21.30 -30.00 3.09
CA ILE A 302 -19.84 -29.91 3.03
C ILE A 302 -19.26 -31.33 2.96
N LYS A 303 -18.51 -31.63 1.89
CA LYS A 303 -17.91 -32.94 1.66
C LYS A 303 -16.72 -33.22 2.57
N ASN A 304 -15.85 -32.22 2.73
CA ASN A 304 -14.60 -32.31 3.47
C ASN A 304 -14.77 -31.77 4.90
N VAL A 305 -15.52 -32.50 5.73
CA VAL A 305 -15.85 -32.12 7.11
C VAL A 305 -14.61 -31.93 7.99
N GLU A 306 -13.56 -32.73 7.80
CA GLU A 306 -12.29 -32.57 8.54
C GLU A 306 -11.65 -31.19 8.31
N LEU A 307 -11.74 -30.67 7.08
CA LEU A 307 -11.25 -29.34 6.76
C LEU A 307 -12.10 -28.26 7.43
N LEU A 308 -13.42 -28.43 7.43
CA LEU A 308 -14.33 -27.52 8.13
C LEU A 308 -14.01 -27.44 9.63
N GLU A 309 -13.80 -28.57 10.30
CA GLU A 309 -13.41 -28.61 11.71
C GLU A 309 -12.08 -27.90 11.96
N HIS A 310 -11.12 -28.11 11.05
CA HIS A 310 -9.83 -27.43 11.13
C HIS A 310 -9.96 -25.91 10.94
N VAL A 311 -10.74 -25.46 9.97
CA VAL A 311 -11.05 -24.04 9.74
C VAL A 311 -11.72 -23.43 10.97
N ALA A 312 -12.70 -24.13 11.55
CA ALA A 312 -13.39 -23.70 12.76
C ALA A 312 -12.43 -23.53 13.95
N LEU A 313 -11.47 -24.46 14.10
CA LEU A 313 -10.40 -24.37 15.10
C LEU A 313 -9.49 -23.15 14.84
N LEU A 314 -9.07 -22.92 13.60
CA LEU A 314 -8.24 -21.76 13.24
C LEU A 314 -8.98 -20.44 13.54
N LEU A 315 -10.27 -20.35 13.26
CA LEU A 315 -11.06 -19.15 13.51
C LEU A 315 -11.57 -19.01 14.95
N GLY A 316 -11.40 -20.05 15.78
CA GLY A 316 -11.86 -20.08 17.16
C GLY A 316 -13.39 -20.10 17.29
N ILE A 317 -14.07 -20.78 16.38
CA ILE A 317 -15.54 -20.89 16.33
C ILE A 317 -15.98 -22.37 16.37
N ASP A 318 -17.26 -22.60 16.68
CA ASP A 318 -17.85 -23.94 16.65
C ASP A 318 -18.05 -24.43 15.21
N ALA A 319 -17.65 -25.67 14.94
CA ALA A 319 -17.70 -26.26 13.60
C ALA A 319 -19.13 -26.46 13.09
N GLY A 320 -20.08 -26.81 13.97
CA GLY A 320 -21.48 -26.96 13.61
C GLY A 320 -22.12 -25.63 13.22
N ASN A 321 -21.82 -24.57 13.97
CA ASN A 321 -22.26 -23.22 13.64
C ASN A 321 -21.65 -22.73 12.30
N LEU A 322 -20.37 -23.00 12.06
CA LEU A 322 -19.74 -22.68 10.78
C LEU A 322 -20.39 -23.44 9.62
N GLN A 323 -20.64 -24.74 9.78
CA GLN A 323 -21.32 -25.56 8.78
C GLN A 323 -22.68 -24.94 8.43
N GLN A 324 -23.49 -24.67 9.46
CA GLN A 324 -24.83 -24.12 9.27
C GLN A 324 -24.79 -22.77 8.57
N ALA A 325 -23.85 -21.88 8.92
CA ALA A 325 -23.71 -20.57 8.30
C ALA A 325 -23.26 -20.65 6.82
N VAL A 326 -22.53 -21.69 6.42
CA VAL A 326 -22.09 -21.90 5.04
C VAL A 326 -23.20 -22.54 4.19
N THR A 327 -23.99 -23.45 4.76
CA THR A 327 -25.01 -24.21 4.02
C THR A 327 -26.40 -23.58 4.03
N TYR A 328 -26.70 -22.72 5.01
CA TYR A 328 -28.01 -22.09 5.16
C TYR A 328 -27.90 -20.56 5.29
N HIS A 329 -28.88 -19.87 4.71
CA HIS A 329 -29.00 -18.42 4.84
C HIS A 329 -30.22 -18.06 5.69
N THR A 330 -30.00 -17.78 6.97
CA THR A 330 -31.06 -17.29 7.86
C THR A 330 -31.52 -15.87 7.48
N ARG A 331 -32.83 -15.64 7.34
CA ARG A 331 -33.45 -14.32 7.12
C ARG A 331 -34.62 -14.10 8.07
N MET A 332 -34.80 -12.84 8.47
CA MET A 332 -35.99 -12.43 9.20
C MET A 332 -37.08 -12.08 8.20
N ILE A 333 -38.20 -12.82 8.24
CA ILE A 333 -39.37 -12.56 7.41
C ILE A 333 -40.51 -12.17 8.35
N GLY A 334 -40.90 -10.90 8.32
CA GLY A 334 -41.83 -10.33 9.30
C GLY A 334 -41.22 -10.32 10.71
N ARG A 335 -41.73 -11.19 11.61
CA ARG A 335 -41.23 -11.38 12.98
C ARG A 335 -40.65 -12.77 13.23
N GLU A 336 -40.54 -13.60 12.20
CA GLU A 336 -40.06 -14.96 12.30
C GLU A 336 -38.67 -15.10 11.68
N LEU A 337 -37.85 -15.95 12.29
CA LEU A 337 -36.51 -16.29 11.82
C LEU A 337 -36.64 -17.53 10.93
N CYS A 338 -36.45 -17.37 9.63
CA CYS A 338 -36.50 -18.45 8.65
C CYS A 338 -35.07 -18.81 8.25
N THR A 339 -34.76 -20.10 8.14
CA THR A 339 -33.44 -20.62 7.72
C THR A 339 -33.62 -21.49 6.49
#